data_AF-A0A9R0TB70-F1
#
_entry.id   AF-A0A9R0TB70-F1
#
_cell.length_a   1.000
_cell.length_b   1.000
_cell.length_c   1.000
_cell.angle_alpha   90.00
_cell.angle_beta   90.00
_cell.angle_gamma   90.00
#
_symmetry.space_group_name_H-M   'P 1'
#
loop_
_entity.id
_entity.type
_entity.pdbx_description
1 polymer ?
#
loop_
_entity_poly.entity_id
_entity_poly.type
_entity_poly.pdbx_seq_one_letter_code
_entity_poly.pdbx_strand_id
1 'polypeptide(L)'
;MAIAAASPPPTATEDNVRLLLPGFLSPETCKELEFVHRSCGTAGYRPSVVSTSLPHLAATGCGHLLLPFVPIRERLRDAVESFFSCHFDLFVEFTGLVRC
;
A
#
# COMPACT_ATOMS: atom_id res chain seq x y z
N MET A 1 28.81 -30.36 -30.52
CA MET A 1 27.59 -30.03 -29.78
C MET A 1 27.82 -28.70 -29.07
N ALA A 2 27.12 -27.65 -29.51
CA ALA A 2 27.26 -26.29 -28.97
C ALA A 2 26.37 -26.13 -27.72
N ILE A 3 26.94 -25.54 -26.67
CA ILE A 3 26.26 -25.23 -25.42
C ILE A 3 25.44 -23.96 -25.68
N ALA A 4 24.11 -24.06 -25.62
CA ALA A 4 23.24 -22.90 -25.72
C ALA A 4 23.49 -22.01 -24.49
N ALA A 5 24.02 -20.82 -24.72
CA ALA A 5 24.13 -19.79 -23.69
C ALA A 5 22.71 -19.43 -23.23
N ALA A 6 22.42 -19.69 -21.96
CA ALA A 6 21.20 -19.19 -21.32
C ALA A 6 21.15 -17.67 -21.48
N SER A 7 20.08 -17.17 -22.08
CA SER A 7 19.86 -15.74 -22.23
C SER A 7 19.93 -15.06 -20.84
N PRO A 8 20.61 -13.92 -20.71
CA PRO A 8 20.60 -13.17 -19.45
C PRO A 8 19.14 -12.79 -19.10
N PRO A 9 18.79 -12.71 -17.80
CA PRO A 9 17.47 -12.25 -17.39
C PRO A 9 17.23 -10.86 -17.99
N PRO A 10 15.98 -10.55 -18.41
CA PRO A 10 15.66 -9.24 -18.96
C PRO A 10 16.10 -8.17 -17.98
N THR A 11 17.03 -7.33 -18.41
CA THR A 11 17.52 -6.18 -17.66
C THR A 11 16.34 -5.28 -17.36
N ALA A 12 16.08 -5.03 -16.08
CA ALA A 12 15.05 -4.13 -15.59
C ALA A 12 15.36 -2.68 -16.02
N THR A 13 15.10 -2.38 -17.28
CA THR A 13 14.97 -1.03 -17.83
C THR A 13 13.53 -0.88 -18.30
N GLU A 14 12.61 -1.03 -17.35
CA GLU A 14 11.27 -0.47 -17.49
C GLU A 14 11.22 0.71 -16.54
N ASP A 15 10.84 1.87 -17.07
CA ASP A 15 10.54 3.05 -16.27
C ASP A 15 9.57 2.62 -15.17
N ASN A 16 10.04 2.60 -13.92
CA ASN A 16 9.22 2.27 -12.75
C ASN A 16 8.27 3.45 -12.51
N VAL A 17 7.30 3.64 -13.40
CA VAL A 17 6.31 4.69 -13.33
C VAL A 17 5.39 4.33 -12.18
N ARG A 18 5.50 5.09 -11.09
CA ARG A 18 4.52 5.02 -10.01
C ARG A 18 3.17 5.48 -10.56
N LEU A 19 2.25 4.54 -10.70
CA LEU A 19 0.88 4.83 -11.07
C LEU A 19 0.13 5.37 -9.85
N LEU A 20 -0.55 6.50 -10.04
CA LEU A 20 -1.39 7.13 -9.04
C LEU A 20 -2.85 6.87 -9.41
N LEU A 21 -3.67 6.45 -8.45
CA LEU A 21 -5.12 6.31 -8.61
C LEU A 21 -5.81 7.55 -8.02
N PRO A 22 -6.02 8.62 -8.81
CA PRO A 22 -6.66 9.84 -8.30
C PRO A 22 -8.11 9.57 -7.92
N GLY A 23 -8.59 10.21 -6.86
CA GLY A 23 -9.99 10.11 -6.43
C GLY A 23 -10.42 8.72 -5.94
N PHE A 24 -9.47 7.84 -5.62
CA PHE A 24 -9.78 6.49 -5.14
C PHE A 24 -10.57 6.50 -3.82
N LEU A 25 -10.21 7.40 -2.91
CA LEU A 25 -10.90 7.66 -1.65
C LEU A 25 -11.63 9.00 -1.69
N SER A 26 -12.75 9.10 -0.96
CA SER A 26 -13.43 10.37 -0.77
C SER A 26 -12.60 11.32 0.09
N PRO A 27 -12.75 12.65 -0.07
CA PRO A 27 -12.07 13.63 0.80
C PRO A 27 -12.35 13.42 2.28
N GLU A 28 -13.55 12.99 2.65
CA GLU A 28 -13.96 12.69 4.03
C GLU A 28 -13.16 11.51 4.59
N THR A 29 -13.05 10.43 3.81
CA THR A 29 -12.26 9.25 4.18
C THR A 29 -10.79 9.63 4.36
N CYS A 30 -10.24 10.46 3.47
CA CYS A 30 -8.88 10.96 3.57
C CYS A 30 -8.64 11.75 4.87
N LYS A 31 -9.61 12.57 5.31
CA LYS A 31 -9.51 13.31 6.58
C LYS A 31 -9.51 12.38 7.79
N GLU A 32 -10.33 11.33 7.78
CA GLU A 32 -10.34 10.32 8.84
C GLU A 32 -9.00 9.57 8.93
N LEU A 33 -8.45 9.16 7.79
CA LEU A 33 -7.14 8.51 7.74
C LEU A 33 -6.02 9.45 8.19
N GLU A 34 -6.08 10.73 7.84
CA GLU A 34 -5.11 11.73 8.31
C GLU A 34 -5.19 11.89 9.84
N PHE A 35 -6.39 11.89 10.40
CA PHE A 35 -6.59 11.93 11.85
C PHE A 35 -5.91 10.72 12.53
N VAL A 36 -6.20 9.49 12.04
CA VAL A 36 -5.57 8.26 12.55
C VAL A 36 -4.05 8.35 12.44
N HIS A 37 -3.53 8.81 11.29
CA HIS A 37 -2.09 8.94 11.06
C HIS A 37 -1.43 9.93 12.01
N ARG A 38 -2.10 11.04 12.33
CA ARG A 38 -1.60 12.04 13.26
C ARG A 38 -1.61 11.55 14.70
N SER A 39 -2.60 10.74 15.07
CA SER A 39 -2.73 10.18 16.42
C SER A 39 -1.79 9.01 16.70
N CYS A 40 -1.53 8.17 15.69
CA CYS A 40 -0.79 6.91 15.85
C CYS A 40 0.44 6.81 14.95
N GLY A 41 0.88 7.92 14.37
CA GLY A 41 2.07 8.02 13.53
C GLY A 41 3.33 7.71 14.31
N THR A 42 4.15 6.81 13.78
CA THR A 42 5.47 6.49 14.32
C THR A 42 6.53 7.04 13.39
N ALA A 43 7.47 7.82 13.93
CA ALA A 43 8.63 8.29 13.20
C ALA A 43 9.51 7.09 12.82
N GLY A 44 9.84 6.97 11.53
CA GLY A 44 10.72 5.92 11.03
C GLY A 44 12.19 6.27 11.19
N TYR A 45 13.06 5.42 10.63
CA TYR A 45 14.51 5.63 10.60
C TYR A 45 14.93 6.79 9.67
N ARG A 46 14.10 7.12 8.67
CA ARG A 46 14.34 8.28 7.80
C ARG A 46 13.83 9.56 8.48
N PRO A 47 14.64 10.63 8.51
CA PRO A 47 14.17 11.94 8.93
C PRO A 47 12.93 12.34 8.11
N SER A 48 11.94 12.93 8.78
CA SER A 48 10.69 13.42 8.18
C SER A 48 9.72 12.37 7.66
N VAL A 49 10.02 11.07 7.77
CA VAL A 49 9.07 10.01 7.38
C VAL A 49 8.31 9.54 8.61
N VAL A 50 7.00 9.81 8.63
CA VAL A 50 6.07 9.26 9.61
C VAL A 50 5.24 8.19 8.92
N SER A 51 5.10 7.05 9.58
CA SER A 51 4.28 5.95 9.09
C SER A 51 3.33 5.46 10.17
N THR A 52 2.13 5.06 9.77
CA THR A 52 1.19 4.34 10.63
C THR A 52 0.90 3.01 9.98
N SER A 53 1.34 1.91 10.59
CA SER A 53 1.00 0.57 10.10
C SER A 53 -0.14 -0.05 10.91
N LEU A 54 -0.88 -0.95 10.26
CA LEU A 54 -1.95 -1.73 10.89
C LEU A 54 -1.50 -2.43 12.21
N PRO A 55 -0.33 -3.10 12.28
CA PRO A 55 0.13 -3.70 13.55
C PRO A 55 0.32 -2.68 14.68
N HIS A 56 0.91 -1.51 14.40
CA HIS A 56 1.06 -0.46 15.40
C HIS A 56 -0.30 0.05 15.87
N LEU A 57 -1.23 0.23 14.93
CA LEU A 57 -2.58 0.68 15.24
C LEU A 57 -3.35 -0.36 16.06
N ALA A 58 -3.19 -1.64 15.77
CA ALA A 58 -3.77 -2.73 16.56
C ALA A 58 -3.23 -2.77 18.00
N ALA A 59 -1.94 -2.46 18.19
CA ALA A 59 -1.34 -2.40 19.51
C ALA A 59 -1.89 -1.27 20.40
N THR A 60 -2.56 -0.26 19.82
CA THR A 60 -3.18 0.84 20.60
C THR A 60 -4.41 0.40 21.39
N GLY A 61 -5.01 -0.75 21.08
CA GLY A 61 -6.27 -1.19 21.67
C GLY A 61 -7.52 -0.43 21.17
N CYS A 62 -7.35 0.54 20.28
CA CYS A 62 -8.43 1.35 19.73
C CYS A 62 -8.93 0.76 18.40
N GLY A 63 -9.74 -0.30 18.47
CA GLY A 63 -10.26 -1.00 17.28
C GLY A 63 -11.00 -0.10 16.28
N HIS A 64 -11.61 0.99 16.75
CA HIS A 64 -12.31 1.97 15.93
C HIS A 64 -11.41 2.64 14.87
N LEU A 65 -10.11 2.78 15.17
CA LEU A 65 -9.15 3.37 14.25
C LEU A 65 -8.76 2.40 13.12
N LEU A 66 -8.92 1.08 13.33
CA LEU A 66 -8.65 0.04 12.33
C LEU A 66 -9.79 -0.14 11.34
N LEU A 67 -11.04 0.09 11.76
CA LEU A 67 -12.25 -0.13 10.96
C LEU A 67 -12.19 0.48 9.55
N PRO A 68 -11.73 1.74 9.33
CA PRO A 68 -11.69 2.30 7.98
C PRO A 68 -10.72 1.57 7.04
N PHE A 69 -9.71 0.86 7.55
CA PHE A 69 -8.72 0.17 6.70
C PHE A 69 -9.27 -1.09 6.03
N VAL A 70 -10.21 -1.79 6.66
CA VAL A 70 -10.78 -3.03 6.13
C VAL A 70 -11.46 -2.82 4.77
N PRO A 71 -12.47 -1.94 4.62
CA PRO A 71 -13.13 -1.73 3.32
C PRO A 71 -12.19 -1.10 2.29
N ILE A 72 -11.20 -0.31 2.70
CA ILE A 72 -10.22 0.31 1.80
C ILE A 72 -9.30 -0.75 1.19
N ARG A 73 -8.81 -1.69 2.01
CA ARG A 73 -7.94 -2.78 1.58
C ARG A 73 -8.60 -3.67 0.54
N GLU A 74 -9.87 -4.04 0.76
CA GLU A 74 -10.64 -4.84 -0.20
C GLU A 74 -10.86 -4.08 -1.51
N ARG A 75 -11.29 -2.81 -1.44
CA ARG A 75 -11.45 -1.97 -2.64
C ARG A 75 -10.14 -1.78 -3.41
N LEU A 76 -9.01 -1.70 -2.71
CA LEU A 76 -7.70 -1.52 -3.33
C LEU A 76 -7.29 -2.79 -4.07
N ARG A 77 -7.50 -3.96 -3.46
CA ARG A 77 -7.29 -5.25 -4.12
C ARG A 77 -8.09 -5.30 -5.42
N ASP A 78 -9.41 -5.08 -5.34
CA ASP A 78 -10.30 -5.19 -6.50
C ASP A 78 -9.91 -4.20 -7.62
N ALA A 79 -9.48 -2.98 -7.26
CA ALA A 79 -9.01 -2.00 -8.23
C ALA A 79 -7.70 -2.40 -8.91
N VAL A 80 -6.76 -3.00 -8.18
CA VAL A 80 -5.50 -3.50 -8.73
C VAL A 80 -5.75 -4.70 -9.65
N GLU A 81 -6.57 -5.66 -9.23
CA GLU A 81 -6.97 -6.82 -10.04
C GLU A 81 -7.67 -6.38 -11.33
N SER A 82 -8.61 -5.43 -11.23
CA SER A 82 -9.28 -4.86 -12.39
C SER A 82 -8.31 -4.12 -13.32
N PHE A 83 -7.32 -3.40 -12.78
CA PHE A 83 -6.35 -2.66 -13.58
C PHE A 83 -5.46 -3.59 -14.41
N PHE A 84 -4.99 -4.68 -13.81
CA PHE A 84 -4.15 -5.67 -14.49
C PHE A 84 -4.95 -6.75 -15.24
N SER A 85 -6.29 -6.68 -15.19
CA SER A 85 -7.19 -7.69 -15.78
C SER A 85 -6.86 -9.11 -15.35
N CYS A 86 -6.53 -9.27 -14.06
CA CYS A 86 -6.07 -10.53 -13.50
C CYS A 86 -6.79 -10.87 -12.19
N HIS A 87 -7.23 -12.12 -12.08
CA HIS A 87 -7.82 -12.66 -10.85
C HIS A 87 -6.78 -13.56 -10.20
N PHE A 88 -5.79 -12.94 -9.56
CA PHE A 88 -4.68 -13.65 -8.92
C PHE A 88 -4.91 -13.92 -7.42
N ASP A 89 -6.12 -13.73 -6.91
CA ASP A 89 -6.42 -13.78 -5.48
C ASP A 89 -5.42 -12.92 -4.68
N LEU A 90 -5.28 -11.64 -5.06
CA LEU A 90 -4.26 -10.77 -4.49
C LEU A 90 -4.43 -10.65 -2.98
N PHE A 91 -3.38 -11.00 -2.23
CA PHE A 91 -3.33 -10.84 -0.79
C PHE A 91 -2.55 -9.59 -0.41
N VAL A 92 -3.21 -8.67 0.30
CA VAL A 92 -2.54 -7.48 0.84
C VAL A 92 -1.85 -7.86 2.15
N GLU A 93 -0.54 -8.07 2.11
CA GLU A 93 0.28 -8.43 3.27
C GLU A 93 0.40 -7.29 4.28
N PHE A 94 0.47 -6.04 3.80
CA PHE A 94 0.70 -4.87 4.63
C PHE A 94 -0.12 -3.67 4.17
N THR A 95 -0.62 -2.90 5.12
CA THR A 95 -1.24 -1.59 4.86
C THR A 95 -0.70 -0.58 5.86
N GLY A 96 -0.33 0.58 5.34
CA GLY A 96 0.11 1.70 6.16
C GLY A 96 -0.11 3.04 5.47
N LEU A 97 -0.21 4.07 6.30
CA LEU A 97 -0.23 5.46 5.89
C LEU A 97 1.18 6.01 5.98
N VAL A 98 1.64 6.69 4.93
CA VAL A 98 2.95 7.33 4.89
C VAL A 98 2.77 8.78 4.50
N ARG A 99 3.34 9.68 5.30
CA ARG A 99 3.52 11.08 4.90
C ARG A 99 4.97 11.27 4.48
N CYS A 100 5.15 11.56 3.20
CA CYS A 100 6.43 11.93 2.60
C CYS A 100 6.64 13.45 2.66
#